data_AF-A0A970GZA3-F1
#
_entry.id   AF-A0A970GZA3-F1
#
_cell.length_a   1.000
_cell.length_b   1.000
_cell.length_c   1.000
_cell.angle_alpha   90.00
_cell.angle_beta   90.00
_cell.angle_gamma   90.00
#
_symmetry.space_group_name_H-M   'P 1'
#
loop_
_entity.id
_entity.type
_entity.pdbx_description
1 polymer ?
#
loop_
_entity_poly.entity_id
_entity_poly.type
_entity_poly.pdbx_seq_one_letter_code
_entity_poly.pdbx_strand_id
1 'polypeptide(L)'
;MNIMKKGFTLVEIIVVITIIAIIAAIAVPSIVQYYKYSEDRYRNNVARTLFVAATNSLTQKSIAGLLNDLPYDGYVNLENLITDDENFYDDEINYNTGNIVYVTSKENVSRILDGYIMDTSVLNNAILIEYNIATGKVLSVFYSDKVHAFGYGHGNFTDVANRTKEAREEKKIGFYGARTTGIPERE
;
A
#
# COMPACT_ATOMS: atom_id res chain seq x y z
N MET A 1 -23.43 6.52 63.06
CA MET A 1 -22.04 6.07 62.87
C MET A 1 -21.46 6.84 61.69
N ASN A 2 -20.70 7.91 61.96
CA ASN A 2 -20.09 8.71 60.89
C ASN A 2 -18.80 8.03 60.46
N ILE A 3 -18.81 7.48 59.25
CA ILE A 3 -17.61 6.91 58.62
C ILE A 3 -16.73 8.11 58.23
N MET A 4 -15.66 8.36 58.98
CA MET A 4 -14.68 9.40 58.65
C MET A 4 -14.04 9.05 57.30
N LYS A 5 -14.34 9.84 56.26
CA LYS A 5 -13.66 9.73 54.97
C LYS A 5 -12.23 10.25 55.14
N LYS A 6 -11.24 9.35 55.16
CA LYS A 6 -9.82 9.74 55.06
C LYS A 6 -9.59 10.37 53.68
N GLY A 7 -9.13 11.62 53.67
CA GLY A 7 -8.67 12.29 52.45
C GLY A 7 -7.23 11.89 52.11
N PHE A 8 -6.87 11.95 50.83
CA PHE A 8 -5.51 11.71 50.36
C PHE A 8 -4.57 12.84 50.80
N THR A 9 -3.31 12.49 51.08
CA THR A 9 -2.25 13.44 51.39
C THR A 9 -1.63 14.01 50.11
N LEU A 10 -1.08 15.23 50.20
CA LEU A 10 -0.41 15.88 49.06
C LEU A 10 0.80 15.07 48.57
N VAL A 11 1.52 14.42 49.49
CA VAL A 11 2.67 13.56 49.18
C VAL A 11 2.23 12.32 48.39
N GLU A 12 1.12 11.68 48.76
CA GLU A 12 0.59 10.54 48.00
C GLU A 12 0.27 10.93 46.55
N ILE A 13 -0.29 12.12 46.32
CA ILE A 13 -0.57 12.60 44.96
C ILE A 13 0.70 12.84 44.16
N ILE A 14 1.73 13.47 44.75
CA ILE A 14 3.01 13.74 44.07
C ILE A 14 3.69 12.44 43.63
N VAL A 15 3.70 11.42 44.49
CA VAL A 15 4.31 10.12 44.15
C VAL A 15 3.56 9.47 42.99
N VAL A 16 2.23 9.49 43.01
CA VAL A 16 1.40 8.90 41.95
C VAL A 16 1.63 9.59 40.60
N ILE A 17 1.60 10.92 40.54
CA ILE A 17 1.84 11.63 39.27
C ILE A 17 3.27 11.42 38.75
N THR A 18 4.25 11.26 39.64
CA THR A 18 5.64 11.00 39.26
C THR A 18 5.77 9.62 38.62
N ILE A 19 5.15 8.59 39.21
CA ILE A 19 5.14 7.24 38.64
C ILE A 19 4.40 7.22 37.29
N ILE A 20 3.25 7.91 37.18
CA ILE A 20 2.51 8.03 35.92
C ILE A 20 3.36 8.71 34.84
N ALA A 21 4.10 9.77 35.18
CA ALA A 21 4.96 10.48 34.24
C ALA A 21 6.09 9.58 33.71
N ILE A 22 6.73 8.79 34.58
CA ILE A 22 7.77 7.83 34.18
C ILE A 22 7.19 6.76 33.25
N ILE A 23 6.04 6.18 33.60
CA ILE A 23 5.37 5.18 32.76
C ILE A 23 4.98 5.78 31.40
N ALA A 24 4.38 6.97 31.39
CA ALA A 24 3.98 7.65 30.17
C ALA A 24 5.16 7.95 29.25
N ALA A 25 6.31 8.36 29.80
CA ALA A 25 7.52 8.63 29.02
C ALA A 25 8.02 7.39 28.26
N ILE A 26 7.84 6.18 28.80
CA ILE A 26 8.24 4.92 28.16
C ILE A 26 7.14 4.38 27.24
N ALA A 27 5.88 4.45 27.66
CA ALA A 27 4.76 3.84 26.96
C ALA A 27 4.34 4.62 25.69
N VAL A 28 4.34 5.96 25.73
CA VAL A 28 3.85 6.79 24.63
C VAL A 28 4.63 6.58 23.31
N PRO A 29 5.98 6.57 23.29
CA PRO A 29 6.73 6.33 22.05
C PRO A 29 6.44 4.95 21.42
N SER A 30 6.28 3.91 22.23
CA SER A 30 6.04 2.53 21.77
C SER A 30 4.67 2.39 21.08
N ILE A 31 3.62 2.98 21.66
CA ILE A 31 2.26 2.91 21.14
C ILE A 31 2.16 3.62 19.77
N VAL A 32 2.80 4.78 19.59
CA VAL A 32 2.76 5.54 18.34
C VAL A 32 3.41 4.78 17.18
N GLN A 33 4.51 4.08 17.43
CA GLN A 33 5.17 3.27 16.41
C GLN A 33 4.30 2.09 15.98
N TYR A 34 3.69 1.38 16.93
CA TYR A 34 2.79 0.25 16.63
C TYR A 34 1.61 0.64 15.72
N TYR A 35 1.01 1.80 15.95
CA TYR A 35 -0.08 2.30 15.09
C TYR A 35 0.37 2.54 13.65
N LYS A 36 1.55 3.13 13.45
CA LYS A 36 2.10 3.36 12.09
C LYS A 36 2.33 2.05 11.36
N TYR A 37 2.97 1.07 12.02
CA TYR A 37 3.18 -0.25 11.44
C TYR A 37 1.88 -0.95 11.06
N SER A 38 0.83 -0.79 11.86
CA SER A 38 -0.48 -1.37 11.55
C SER A 38 -1.09 -0.78 10.27
N GLU A 39 -1.01 0.54 10.08
CA GLU A 39 -1.52 1.21 8.88
C GLU A 39 -0.74 0.83 7.61
N ASP A 40 0.59 0.76 7.67
CA ASP A 40 1.41 0.33 6.53
C ASP A 40 1.12 -1.13 6.14
N ARG A 41 1.00 -2.00 7.15
CA ARG A 41 0.65 -3.41 6.95
C ARG A 41 -0.75 -3.53 6.34
N TYR A 42 -1.71 -2.75 6.81
CA TYR A 42 -3.05 -2.69 6.24
C TYR A 42 -3.01 -2.32 4.75
N ARG A 43 -2.34 -1.22 4.38
CA ARG A 43 -2.25 -0.80 2.97
C ARG A 43 -1.53 -1.83 2.09
N ASN A 44 -0.44 -2.43 2.57
CA ASN A 44 0.27 -3.49 1.85
C ASN A 44 -0.60 -4.74 1.66
N ASN A 45 -1.40 -5.11 2.66
CA ASN A 45 -2.34 -6.23 2.54
C ASN A 45 -3.44 -5.96 1.52
N VAL A 46 -3.98 -4.73 1.47
CA VAL A 46 -4.96 -4.34 0.45
C VAL A 46 -4.33 -4.38 -0.95
N ALA A 47 -3.13 -3.82 -1.12
CA ALA A 47 -2.40 -3.89 -2.38
C ALA A 47 -2.19 -5.34 -2.85
N ARG A 48 -1.87 -6.25 -1.92
CA ARG A 48 -1.75 -7.69 -2.19
C ARG A 48 -3.06 -8.32 -2.66
N THR A 49 -4.17 -8.03 -1.98
CA THR A 49 -5.48 -8.56 -2.37
C THR A 49 -5.86 -8.06 -3.77
N LEU A 50 -5.66 -6.77 -4.05
CA LEU A 50 -5.90 -6.18 -5.37
C LEU A 50 -5.00 -6.79 -6.45
N PHE A 51 -3.72 -7.05 -6.13
CA PHE A 51 -2.80 -7.73 -7.05
C PHE A 51 -3.30 -9.14 -7.43
N VAL A 52 -3.74 -9.92 -6.44
CA VAL A 52 -4.29 -11.26 -6.68
C VAL A 52 -5.57 -11.18 -7.51
N ALA A 53 -6.45 -10.25 -7.20
CA ALA A 53 -7.68 -10.02 -7.97
C ALA A 53 -7.39 -9.64 -9.43
N ALA A 54 -6.47 -8.68 -9.65
CA ALA A 54 -6.02 -8.28 -10.98
C ALA A 54 -5.41 -9.46 -11.74
N THR A 55 -4.56 -10.24 -11.08
CA THR A 55 -3.88 -11.39 -11.69
C THR A 55 -4.90 -12.42 -12.15
N ASN A 56 -5.87 -12.75 -11.31
CA ASN A 56 -6.91 -13.71 -11.65
C ASN A 56 -7.78 -13.21 -12.82
N SER A 57 -8.19 -11.95 -12.78
CA SER A 57 -8.98 -11.32 -13.84
C SER A 57 -8.24 -11.29 -15.18
N LEU A 58 -7.00 -10.81 -15.18
CA LEU A 58 -6.21 -10.73 -16.42
C LEU A 58 -5.81 -12.09 -16.95
N THR A 59 -5.58 -13.09 -16.08
CA THR A 59 -5.37 -14.48 -16.51
C THR A 59 -6.62 -15.02 -17.20
N GLN A 60 -7.81 -14.77 -16.65
CA GLN A 60 -9.06 -15.18 -17.28
C GLN A 60 -9.29 -14.48 -18.63
N LYS A 61 -9.04 -13.17 -18.70
CA LYS A 61 -9.12 -12.40 -19.96
C LYS A 61 -8.10 -12.88 -20.99
N SER A 62 -6.90 -13.28 -20.56
CA SER A 62 -5.86 -13.89 -21.40
C SER A 62 -6.35 -15.19 -22.04
N ILE A 63 -6.90 -16.10 -21.23
CA ILE A 63 -7.47 -17.38 -21.70
C ILE A 63 -8.64 -17.13 -22.67
N ALA A 64 -9.46 -16.11 -22.42
CA ALA A 64 -10.57 -15.74 -23.27
C ALA A 64 -10.17 -14.97 -24.55
N GLY A 65 -8.88 -14.64 -24.74
CA GLY A 65 -8.41 -13.88 -25.90
C GLY A 65 -8.80 -12.39 -25.88
N LEU A 66 -9.10 -11.84 -24.70
CA LEU A 66 -9.61 -10.46 -24.52
C LEU A 66 -8.51 -9.46 -24.17
N LEU A 67 -7.23 -9.80 -24.35
CA LEU A 67 -6.10 -8.90 -24.00
C LEU A 67 -6.07 -7.62 -24.84
N ASN A 68 -6.57 -7.68 -26.08
CA ASN A 68 -6.59 -6.53 -26.99
C ASN A 68 -7.55 -5.41 -26.56
N ASP A 69 -8.45 -5.68 -25.60
CA ASP A 69 -9.42 -4.71 -25.05
C ASP A 69 -9.10 -4.30 -23.59
N LEU A 70 -7.86 -4.55 -23.14
CA LEU A 70 -7.45 -4.11 -21.82
C LEU A 70 -7.28 -2.59 -21.77
N PRO A 71 -7.90 -1.90 -20.80
CA PRO A 71 -7.79 -0.46 -20.68
C PRO A 71 -6.48 -0.05 -20.01
N TYR A 72 -5.86 1.03 -20.46
CA TYR A 72 -4.70 1.64 -19.80
C TYR A 72 -4.83 3.17 -19.74
N ASP A 73 -4.25 3.78 -18.71
CA ASP A 73 -4.21 5.23 -18.54
C ASP A 73 -2.84 5.81 -18.98
N GLY A 74 -1.80 4.98 -19.05
CA GLY A 74 -0.49 5.38 -19.55
C GLY A 74 0.54 4.25 -19.52
N TYR A 75 1.76 4.57 -19.96
CA TYR A 75 2.90 3.67 -19.95
C TYR A 75 3.80 3.91 -18.74
N VAL A 76 4.38 2.85 -18.20
CA VAL A 76 5.37 2.94 -17.12
C VAL A 76 6.73 3.29 -17.71
N ASN A 77 7.33 4.38 -17.24
CA ASN A 77 8.72 4.66 -17.57
C ASN A 77 9.65 3.92 -16.60
N LEU A 78 10.12 2.75 -17.03
CA LEU A 78 10.96 1.85 -16.25
C LEU A 78 12.34 2.44 -15.92
N GLU A 79 12.89 3.32 -16.77
CA GLU A 79 14.22 3.92 -16.57
C GLU A 79 14.27 4.87 -15.36
N ASN A 80 13.12 5.44 -14.99
CA ASN A 80 13.00 6.40 -13.89
C ASN A 80 12.62 5.74 -12.56
N LEU A 81 12.50 4.41 -12.51
CA LEU A 81 12.13 3.71 -11.28
C LEU A 81 13.30 3.67 -10.30
N ILE A 82 13.02 4.03 -9.05
CA ILE A 82 13.97 3.94 -7.93
C ILE A 82 13.45 2.87 -6.99
N THR A 83 14.24 1.83 -6.75
CA THR A 83 13.83 0.66 -5.97
C THR A 83 14.99 0.14 -5.13
N ASP A 84 14.70 -0.29 -3.91
CA ASP A 84 15.66 -0.99 -3.03
C ASP A 84 15.80 -2.48 -3.41
N ASP A 85 14.92 -2.99 -4.26
CA ASP A 85 14.93 -4.36 -4.74
C ASP A 85 15.83 -4.49 -5.98
N GLU A 86 17.03 -5.04 -5.80
CA GLU A 86 17.98 -5.30 -6.89
C GLU A 86 17.42 -6.27 -7.95
N ASN A 87 16.43 -7.11 -7.59
CA ASN A 87 15.80 -8.09 -8.48
C ASN A 87 14.46 -7.63 -9.03
N PHE A 88 14.16 -6.33 -8.92
CA PHE A 88 12.93 -5.72 -9.42
C PHE A 88 12.70 -5.98 -10.91
N TYR A 89 13.79 -6.03 -11.69
CA TYR A 89 13.79 -6.36 -13.11
C TYR A 89 13.53 -7.86 -13.35
N ASP A 90 12.25 -8.24 -13.47
CA ASP A 90 11.81 -9.57 -13.91
C ASP A 90 11.99 -9.74 -15.44
N ASP A 91 11.98 -10.97 -15.94
CA ASP A 91 12.05 -11.27 -17.38
C ASP A 91 10.93 -10.54 -18.16
N GLU A 92 9.75 -10.39 -17.55
CA GLU A 92 8.65 -9.61 -18.12
C GLU A 92 9.00 -8.14 -18.35
N ILE A 93 9.72 -7.56 -17.39
CA ILE A 93 10.13 -6.16 -17.43
C ILE A 93 11.29 -6.02 -18.43
N ASN A 94 12.26 -6.94 -18.43
CA ASN A 94 13.46 -6.84 -19.25
C ASN A 94 13.22 -7.06 -20.75
N TYR A 95 12.32 -7.97 -21.11
CA TYR A 95 12.10 -8.36 -22.51
C TYR A 95 10.87 -7.70 -23.14
N ASN A 96 10.03 -7.02 -22.34
CA ASN A 96 8.77 -6.46 -22.82
C ASN A 96 8.47 -5.06 -22.26
N THR A 97 9.52 -4.28 -21.99
CA THR A 97 9.47 -2.93 -21.39
C THR A 97 8.41 -2.02 -22.03
N GLY A 98 8.31 -2.01 -23.36
CA GLY A 98 7.39 -1.16 -24.12
C GLY A 98 5.90 -1.51 -23.97
N ASN A 99 5.58 -2.64 -23.35
CA ASN A 99 4.22 -3.11 -23.15
C ASN A 99 3.77 -3.00 -21.68
N ILE A 100 4.58 -2.42 -20.81
CA ILE A 100 4.20 -2.19 -19.42
C ILE A 100 3.37 -0.91 -19.32
N VAL A 101 2.12 -1.10 -18.92
CA VAL A 101 1.13 -0.03 -18.78
C VAL A 101 0.60 0.02 -17.35
N TYR A 102 -0.08 1.11 -17.02
CA TYR A 102 -0.79 1.23 -15.76
C TYR A 102 -2.24 1.70 -15.94
N VAL A 103 -3.08 1.35 -14.97
CA VAL A 103 -4.39 1.97 -14.74
C VAL A 103 -4.44 2.59 -13.35
N THR A 104 -5.13 3.72 -13.22
CA THR A 104 -5.31 4.49 -11.99
C THR A 104 -6.71 5.11 -11.92
N SER A 105 -7.37 5.33 -13.07
CA SER A 105 -8.74 5.80 -13.09
C SER A 105 -9.70 4.74 -12.55
N LYS A 106 -10.70 5.17 -11.76
CA LYS A 106 -11.66 4.27 -11.11
C LYS A 106 -12.35 3.33 -12.12
N GLU A 107 -12.69 3.85 -13.29
CA GLU A 107 -13.31 3.08 -14.37
C GLU A 107 -12.39 1.96 -14.86
N ASN A 108 -11.14 2.30 -15.21
CA ASN A 108 -10.20 1.31 -15.74
C ASN A 108 -9.75 0.31 -14.68
N VAL A 109 -9.54 0.76 -13.43
CA VAL A 109 -9.27 -0.13 -12.30
C VAL A 109 -10.43 -1.12 -12.11
N SER A 110 -11.69 -0.66 -12.17
CA SER A 110 -12.86 -1.53 -12.07
C SER A 110 -12.92 -2.55 -13.22
N ARG A 111 -12.57 -2.16 -14.45
CA ARG A 111 -12.53 -3.07 -15.61
C ARG A 111 -11.44 -4.13 -15.50
N ILE A 112 -10.28 -3.77 -14.94
CA ILE A 112 -9.18 -4.71 -14.69
C ILE A 112 -9.57 -5.71 -13.60
N LEU A 113 -10.26 -5.27 -12.56
CA LEU A 113 -10.60 -6.09 -11.39
C LEU A 113 -11.99 -6.76 -11.46
N ASP A 114 -12.69 -6.59 -12.58
CA ASP A 114 -14.09 -7.00 -12.76
C ASP A 114 -14.35 -8.45 -12.35
N GLY A 115 -15.35 -8.66 -11.50
CA GLY A 115 -15.72 -9.99 -10.96
C GLY A 115 -14.79 -10.56 -9.88
N TYR A 116 -13.68 -9.90 -9.54
CA TYR A 116 -12.69 -10.40 -8.56
C TYR A 116 -12.50 -9.50 -7.32
N ILE A 117 -13.23 -8.40 -7.20
CA ILE A 117 -13.33 -7.61 -5.95
C ILE A 117 -14.64 -7.92 -5.23
N MET A 118 -14.55 -8.28 -3.95
CA MET A 118 -15.72 -8.47 -3.11
C MET A 118 -16.25 -7.16 -2.50
N ASP A 119 -15.35 -6.28 -2.07
CA ASP A 119 -15.70 -4.98 -1.49
C ASP A 119 -15.33 -3.84 -2.44
N THR A 120 -16.34 -3.26 -3.09
CA THR A 120 -16.16 -2.14 -4.03
C THR A 120 -15.79 -0.83 -3.35
N SER A 121 -15.90 -0.72 -2.01
CA SER A 121 -15.54 0.50 -1.28
C SER A 121 -14.05 0.84 -1.43
N VAL A 122 -13.20 -0.18 -1.62
CA VAL A 122 -11.76 -0.03 -1.87
C VAL A 122 -11.47 0.80 -3.12
N LEU A 123 -12.38 0.78 -4.11
CA LEU A 123 -12.26 1.53 -5.37
C LEU A 123 -12.46 3.04 -5.20
N ASN A 124 -12.86 3.50 -4.01
CA ASN A 124 -12.94 4.94 -3.72
C ASN A 124 -11.59 5.53 -3.29
N ASN A 125 -10.62 4.69 -2.99
CA ASN A 125 -9.27 5.08 -2.60
C ASN A 125 -8.33 5.09 -3.81
N ALA A 126 -7.13 5.65 -3.65
CA ALA A 126 -6.15 5.66 -4.73
C ALA A 126 -5.62 4.23 -4.98
N ILE A 127 -5.72 3.78 -6.23
CA ILE A 127 -5.22 2.49 -6.70
C ILE A 127 -4.45 2.73 -7.99
N LEU A 128 -3.30 2.10 -8.15
CA LEU A 128 -2.63 1.99 -9.44
C LEU A 128 -2.22 0.54 -9.67
N ILE A 129 -2.55 -0.02 -10.84
CA ILE A 129 -2.22 -1.40 -11.21
C ILE A 129 -1.34 -1.35 -12.44
N GLU A 130 -0.17 -1.99 -12.35
CA GLU A 130 0.78 -2.14 -13.44
C GLU A 130 0.71 -3.55 -13.98
N TYR A 131 0.62 -3.67 -15.30
CA TYR A 131 0.57 -4.96 -15.96
C TYR A 131 1.14 -4.85 -17.37
N ASN A 132 1.50 -6.00 -17.93
CA ASN A 132 1.92 -6.11 -19.30
C ASN A 132 0.69 -6.28 -20.19
N ILE A 133 0.44 -5.33 -21.09
CA ILE A 133 -0.75 -5.32 -21.93
C ILE A 133 -0.78 -6.48 -22.96
N ALA A 134 0.39 -6.97 -23.36
CA ALA A 134 0.50 -8.05 -24.34
C ALA A 134 0.31 -9.44 -23.72
N THR A 135 0.74 -9.65 -22.48
CA THR A 135 0.70 -10.96 -21.81
C THR A 135 -0.41 -11.06 -20.76
N GLY A 136 -0.93 -9.92 -20.28
CA GLY A 136 -1.86 -9.84 -19.15
C GLY A 136 -1.20 -10.08 -17.79
N LYS A 137 0.13 -10.19 -17.71
CA LYS A 137 0.83 -10.41 -16.44
C LYS A 137 0.77 -9.14 -15.59
N VAL A 138 0.33 -9.25 -14.34
CA VAL A 138 0.36 -8.14 -13.38
C VAL A 138 1.76 -8.04 -12.76
N LEU A 139 2.31 -6.83 -12.74
CA LEU A 139 3.65 -6.55 -12.25
C LEU A 139 3.62 -6.00 -10.84
N SER A 140 2.78 -5.00 -10.60
CA SER A 140 2.64 -4.42 -9.26
C SER A 140 1.32 -3.69 -9.07
N VAL A 141 0.96 -3.50 -7.79
CA VAL A 141 -0.20 -2.71 -7.37
C VAL A 141 0.20 -1.77 -6.24
N PHE A 142 -0.28 -0.54 -6.36
CA PHE A 142 -0.17 0.50 -5.35
C PHE A 142 -1.57 0.82 -4.80
N TYR A 143 -1.64 1.08 -3.51
CA TYR A 143 -2.88 1.42 -2.82
C TYR A 143 -2.63 2.45 -1.71
N SER A 144 -3.54 3.42 -1.53
CA SER A 144 -3.55 4.26 -0.35
C SER A 144 -4.92 4.85 -0.04
N ASP A 145 -5.28 4.83 1.24
CA ASP A 145 -6.44 5.49 1.82
C ASP A 145 -6.15 6.96 2.23
N LYS A 146 -4.92 7.44 2.01
CA LYS A 146 -4.46 8.77 2.48
C LYS A 146 -4.18 9.75 1.34
N VAL A 147 -4.01 9.27 0.12
CA VAL A 147 -3.75 10.09 -1.07
C VAL A 147 -4.94 10.01 -2.03
N HIS A 148 -5.12 11.03 -2.86
CA HIS A 148 -6.29 11.12 -3.73
C HIS A 148 -6.11 10.40 -5.08
N ALA A 149 -4.88 10.29 -5.59
CA ALA A 149 -4.58 9.64 -6.87
C ALA A 149 -3.09 9.24 -6.97
N PHE A 150 -2.80 8.29 -7.84
CA PHE A 150 -1.44 7.90 -8.22
C PHE A 150 -1.13 8.19 -9.69
N GLY A 151 0.15 8.37 -10.00
CA GLY A 151 0.62 8.55 -11.37
C GLY A 151 2.14 8.59 -11.46
N TYR A 152 2.62 8.98 -12.63
CA TYR A 152 4.05 9.06 -12.96
C TYR A 152 4.46 10.48 -13.33
N GLY A 153 5.53 10.98 -12.71
CA GLY A 153 6.10 12.30 -12.98
C GLY A 153 5.42 13.43 -12.21
N HIS A 154 5.24 14.58 -12.86
CA HIS A 154 4.67 15.77 -12.24
C HIS A 154 3.19 15.94 -12.61
N GLY A 155 2.33 16.05 -11.60
CA GLY A 155 0.91 16.29 -11.79
C GLY A 155 0.15 16.36 -10.47
N ASN A 156 -1.17 16.40 -10.55
CA ASN A 156 -2.03 16.38 -9.36
C ASN A 156 -2.27 14.93 -8.90
N PHE A 157 -1.20 14.23 -8.52
CA PHE A 157 -1.21 12.86 -8.01
C PHE A 157 0.06 12.60 -7.19
N THR A 158 0.06 11.51 -6.43
CA THR A 158 1.27 11.01 -5.76
C THR A 158 2.09 10.17 -6.74
N ASP A 159 3.33 10.57 -6.97
CA ASP A 159 4.25 9.82 -7.83
C ASP A 159 4.70 8.51 -7.18
N VAL A 160 4.66 7.42 -7.97
CA VAL A 160 5.00 6.06 -7.55
C VAL A 160 6.32 5.53 -8.15
N ALA A 161 7.08 6.38 -8.85
CA ALA A 161 8.34 5.96 -9.47
C ALA A 161 9.40 5.60 -8.43
N ASN A 162 9.42 6.33 -7.31
CA ASN A 162 10.23 5.98 -6.14
C ASN A 162 9.49 4.96 -5.24
N ARG A 163 9.97 3.72 -5.26
CA ARG A 163 9.41 2.53 -4.60
C ARG A 163 10.21 2.11 -3.36
N THR A 164 11.23 2.86 -2.97
CA THR A 164 12.00 2.56 -1.76
C THR A 164 11.08 2.47 -0.55
N LYS A 165 11.46 1.65 0.43
CA LYS A 165 10.63 1.46 1.63
C LYS A 165 10.34 2.79 2.31
N GLU A 166 11.37 3.61 2.47
CA GLU A 166 11.30 4.94 3.08
C GLU A 166 10.31 5.86 2.34
N ALA A 167 10.40 5.93 1.00
CA ALA A 167 9.52 6.77 0.21
C ALA A 167 8.05 6.31 0.30
N ARG A 168 7.81 4.99 0.35
CA ARG A 168 6.46 4.44 0.49
C ARG A 168 5.86 4.72 1.86
N GLU A 169 6.65 4.58 2.93
CA GLU A 169 6.20 4.90 4.30
C GLU A 169 5.91 6.40 4.45
N GLU A 170 6.78 7.26 3.93
CA GLU A 170 6.59 8.72 3.97
C GLU A 170 5.32 9.14 3.23
N LYS A 171 5.11 8.62 2.01
CA LYS A 171 3.94 8.91 1.17
C LYS A 171 2.70 8.11 1.58
N LYS A 172 2.79 7.23 2.58
CA LYS A 172 1.70 6.35 3.06
C LYS A 172 1.12 5.48 1.95
N ILE A 173 2.00 4.79 1.22
CA ILE A 173 1.68 3.95 0.07
C ILE A 173 1.83 2.47 0.45
N GLY A 174 0.76 1.72 0.24
CA GLY A 174 0.81 0.26 0.19
C GLY A 174 1.31 -0.20 -1.17
N PHE A 175 2.15 -1.23 -1.20
CA PHE A 175 2.75 -1.77 -2.41
C PHE A 175 2.81 -3.29 -2.37
N TYR A 176 2.48 -3.91 -3.50
CA TYR A 176 2.72 -5.33 -3.72
C TYR A 176 3.12 -5.58 -5.17
N GLY A 177 4.31 -6.13 -5.40
CA GLY A 177 4.83 -6.53 -6.70
C GLY A 177 4.95 -8.04 -6.83
N ALA A 178 5.01 -8.55 -8.07
CA ALA A 178 5.15 -9.96 -8.39
C ALA A 178 6.36 -10.64 -7.71
N ARG A 179 7.41 -9.86 -7.44
CA ARG A 179 8.64 -10.30 -6.76
C ARG A 179 8.81 -9.75 -5.35
N THR A 180 7.80 -9.06 -4.80
CA THR A 180 7.84 -8.67 -3.38
C THR A 180 7.93 -9.94 -2.55
N THR A 181 9.13 -10.22 -2.05
CA THR A 181 9.35 -11.32 -1.13
C THR A 181 8.44 -11.03 0.05
N GLY A 182 7.39 -11.83 0.22
CA GLY A 182 6.39 -11.65 1.28
C GLY A 182 6.95 -11.90 2.68
N ILE A 183 8.26 -11.72 2.87
CA ILE A 183 8.96 -11.85 4.12
C ILE A 183 8.66 -10.56 4.88
N PRO A 184 7.91 -10.61 6.00
CA PRO A 184 7.96 -9.50 6.95
C PRO A 184 9.43 -9.32 7.32
N GLU A 185 10.01 -8.15 7.06
CA GLU A 185 11.28 -7.78 7.67
C GLU A 185 11.16 -8.06 9.16
N ARG A 186 11.98 -9.01 9.62
CA ARG A 186 12.03 -9.35 11.03
C ARG A 186 12.60 -8.13 11.75
N GLU A 187 11.89 -7.71 12.80
CA GLU A 187 12.35 -6.77 13.82
C GLU A 187 13.73 -7.14 14.37
#